data_AF-A0A973LIJ9-F1
#
_entry.id   AF-A0A973LIJ9-F1
#
_cell.length_a   1.000
_cell.length_b   1.000
_cell.length_c   1.000
_cell.angle_alpha   90.00
_cell.angle_beta   90.00
_cell.angle_gamma   90.00
#
_symmetry.space_group_name_H-M   'P 1'
#
loop_
_entity.id
_entity.type
_entity.pdbx_description
1 polymer ?
#
loop_
_entity_poly.entity_id
_entity_poly.type
_entity_poly.pdbx_seq_one_letter_code
_entity_poly.pdbx_strand_id
1 'polypeptide(L)'
;YAALVATAAQGAGLLTPAAAETVSKVIAAHRGRRRAATYRPDDELSALDERERAGARVAILAGLAPEAVTDADVAAWRATDRRFSDHCTVFLLAYGAMAAVTRIEADLILAAPLPGTVSG
;
A
#
# COMPACT_ATOMS: atom_id res chain seq x y z
N TYR A 1 -4.74 -2.50 17.13
CA TYR A 1 -3.92 -2.93 15.98
C TYR A 1 -4.47 -4.20 15.31
N ALA A 2 -4.72 -5.28 16.05
CA ALA A 2 -5.12 -6.58 15.48
C ALA A 2 -6.29 -6.55 14.47
N ALA A 3 -7.38 -5.82 14.76
CA ALA A 3 -8.51 -5.70 13.84
C ALA A 3 -8.10 -5.07 12.49
N LEU A 4 -7.30 -4.00 12.51
CA LEU A 4 -6.82 -3.31 11.32
C LEU A 4 -5.83 -4.16 10.51
N VAL A 5 -4.98 -4.94 11.19
CA VAL A 5 -4.08 -5.92 10.55
C VAL A 5 -4.89 -6.99 9.81
N ALA A 6 -5.95 -7.52 10.45
CA ALA A 6 -6.84 -8.48 9.80
C ALA A 6 -7.54 -7.87 8.57
N THR A 7 -8.02 -6.63 8.67
CA THR A 7 -8.59 -5.86 7.56
C THR A 7 -7.59 -5.69 6.39
N ALA A 8 -6.34 -5.34 6.69
CA ALA A 8 -5.29 -5.21 5.69
C ALA A 8 -4.95 -6.54 5.00
N ALA A 9 -4.95 -7.65 5.74
CA ALA A 9 -4.76 -8.98 5.16
C ALA A 9 -5.88 -9.35 4.18
N GLN A 10 -7.14 -8.98 4.48
CA GLN A 10 -8.25 -9.14 3.53
C GLN A 10 -8.03 -8.29 2.27
N GLY A 11 -7.48 -7.08 2.42
CA GLY A 11 -7.18 -6.18 1.29
C GLY A 11 -6.12 -6.73 0.34
N ALA A 12 -5.06 -7.34 0.88
CA ALA A 12 -4.05 -8.03 0.08
C ALA A 12 -4.66 -9.16 -0.77
N GLY A 13 -5.66 -9.87 -0.23
CA GLY A 13 -6.37 -10.95 -0.93
C GLY A 13 -7.29 -10.47 -2.06
N LEU A 14 -7.52 -9.17 -2.20
CA LEU A 14 -8.27 -8.59 -3.34
C LEU A 14 -7.38 -8.32 -4.56
N LEU A 15 -6.06 -8.42 -4.40
CA LEU A 15 -5.06 -8.23 -5.44
C LEU A 15 -4.56 -9.58 -5.95
N THR A 16 -4.06 -9.60 -7.18
CA THR A 16 -3.24 -10.72 -7.65
C THR A 16 -1.91 -10.73 -6.90
N PRO A 17 -1.20 -11.88 -6.82
CA PRO A 17 0.11 -11.94 -6.19
C PRO A 17 1.11 -10.93 -6.78
N ALA A 18 1.12 -10.75 -8.12
CA ALA A 18 1.99 -9.80 -8.80
C ALA A 18 1.68 -8.34 -8.44
N ALA A 19 0.39 -7.99 -8.35
CA ALA A 19 -0.04 -6.66 -7.92
C ALA A 19 0.35 -6.39 -6.46
N ALA A 20 0.10 -7.33 -5.54
CA ALA A 20 0.46 -7.19 -4.13
C ALA A 20 1.98 -7.08 -3.92
N GLU A 21 2.78 -7.87 -4.66
CA GLU A 21 4.24 -7.77 -4.63
C GLU A 21 4.71 -6.39 -5.11
N THR A 22 4.13 -5.88 -6.20
CA THR A 22 4.45 -4.55 -6.73
C THR A 22 4.13 -3.45 -5.72
N VAL A 23 2.94 -3.49 -5.10
CA VAL A 23 2.55 -2.54 -4.03
C VAL A 23 3.60 -2.53 -2.91
N SER A 24 3.96 -3.72 -2.41
CA SER A 24 4.95 -3.88 -1.35
C SER A 24 6.32 -3.28 -1.75
N LYS A 25 6.80 -3.59 -2.97
CA LYS A 25 8.07 -3.06 -3.50
C LYS A 25 8.07 -1.54 -3.61
N VAL A 26 7.01 -0.95 -4.15
CA VAL A 26 6.91 0.52 -4.33
C VAL A 26 6.88 1.23 -2.98
N ILE A 27 6.08 0.73 -2.04
CA ILE A 27 6.02 1.28 -0.69
C ILE A 27 7.38 1.14 0.01
N ALA A 28 8.04 0.00 -0.13
CA ALA A 28 9.36 -0.26 0.45
C ALA A 28 10.45 0.65 -0.12
N ALA A 29 10.44 0.89 -1.44
CA ALA A 29 11.36 1.81 -2.12
C ALA A 29 11.24 3.25 -1.58
N HIS A 30 10.02 3.65 -1.24
CA HIS A 30 9.72 4.93 -0.61
C HIS A 30 9.86 4.92 0.93
N ARG A 31 10.26 3.79 1.52
CA ARG A 31 10.36 3.60 2.98
C ARG A 31 9.05 3.91 3.73
N GLY A 32 7.91 3.71 3.06
CA GLY A 32 6.58 4.08 3.59
C GLY A 32 6.36 5.58 3.77
N ARG A 33 7.27 6.45 3.30
CA ARG A 33 7.18 7.90 3.52
C ARG A 33 6.14 8.54 2.61
N ARG A 34 5.42 9.50 3.18
CA ARG A 34 4.41 10.28 2.44
C ARG A 34 5.02 10.99 1.24
N ARG A 35 4.29 10.94 0.13
CA ARG A 35 4.54 11.61 -1.15
C ARG A 35 3.55 12.76 -1.32
N ALA A 36 3.83 13.65 -2.27
CA ALA A 36 2.93 14.76 -2.57
C ALA A 36 1.59 14.24 -3.12
N ALA A 37 0.53 15.04 -2.98
CA ALA A 37 -0.80 14.72 -3.52
C ALA A 37 -0.83 14.60 -5.07
N THR A 38 0.22 15.06 -5.75
CA THR A 38 0.39 14.92 -7.20
C THR A 38 1.08 13.61 -7.60
N TYR A 39 1.48 12.78 -6.64
CA TYR A 39 2.19 11.52 -6.90
C TYR A 39 1.31 10.54 -7.69
N ARG A 40 1.90 9.95 -8.74
CA ARG A 40 1.29 8.89 -9.55
C ARG A 40 2.31 7.78 -9.78
N PRO A 41 1.97 6.51 -9.46
CA PRO A 41 2.89 5.38 -9.60
C PRO A 41 2.83 4.73 -10.99
N ASP A 42 2.68 5.52 -12.06
CA ASP A 42 2.42 4.99 -13.41
C ASP A 42 3.57 4.13 -13.94
N ASP A 43 4.80 4.59 -13.74
CA ASP A 43 6.01 3.91 -14.19
C ASP A 43 6.22 2.59 -13.45
N GLU A 44 6.02 2.59 -12.12
CA GLU A 44 6.17 1.40 -11.28
C GLU A 44 5.11 0.33 -11.57
N LEU A 45 3.96 0.74 -12.11
CA LEU A 45 2.84 -0.12 -12.45
C LEU A 45 2.88 -0.62 -13.90
N SER A 46 3.82 -0.15 -14.72
CA SER A 46 3.91 -0.44 -16.15
C SER A 46 3.99 -1.93 -16.50
N ALA A 47 4.55 -2.75 -15.60
CA ALA A 47 4.73 -4.20 -15.80
C ALA A 47 3.46 -5.03 -15.54
N LEU A 48 2.45 -4.46 -14.88
CA LEU A 48 1.19 -5.13 -14.58
C LEU A 48 0.18 -4.97 -15.72
N ASP A 49 -0.82 -5.83 -15.80
CA ASP A 49 -1.95 -5.63 -16.70
C ASP A 49 -2.90 -4.51 -16.22
N GLU A 50 -3.82 -4.05 -17.06
CA GLU A 50 -4.73 -2.94 -16.72
C GLU A 50 -5.57 -3.21 -15.46
N ARG A 51 -5.99 -4.48 -15.27
CA ARG A 51 -6.84 -4.89 -14.16
C ARG A 51 -6.05 -4.85 -12.85
N GLU A 52 -4.84 -5.37 -12.87
CA GLU A 52 -3.90 -5.41 -11.77
C GLU A 52 -3.44 -4.01 -11.37
N ARG A 53 -3.17 -3.14 -12.36
CA ARG A 53 -2.78 -1.74 -12.13
C ARG A 53 -3.83 -0.97 -11.35
N ALA A 54 -5.11 -1.15 -11.65
CA ALA A 54 -6.17 -0.39 -10.98
C ALA A 54 -6.18 -0.64 -9.46
N GLY A 55 -6.09 -1.90 -9.04
CA GLY A 55 -6.02 -2.25 -7.62
C GLY A 55 -4.72 -1.84 -6.96
N ALA A 56 -3.59 -2.08 -7.62
CA ALA A 56 -2.27 -1.72 -7.11
C ALA A 56 -2.10 -0.20 -6.94
N ARG A 57 -2.65 0.60 -7.87
CA ARG A 57 -2.66 2.06 -7.79
C ARG A 57 -3.36 2.55 -6.52
N VAL A 58 -4.58 2.09 -6.27
CA VAL A 58 -5.35 2.50 -5.07
C VAL A 58 -4.58 2.14 -3.79
N ALA A 59 -4.00 0.94 -3.71
CA ALA A 59 -3.22 0.53 -2.54
C ALA A 59 -1.94 1.36 -2.35
N ILE A 60 -1.17 1.62 -3.41
CA ILE A 60 0.04 2.44 -3.34
C ILE A 60 -0.29 3.87 -2.91
N LEU A 61 -1.33 4.48 -3.49
CA LEU A 61 -1.77 5.82 -3.12
C LEU A 61 -2.24 5.85 -1.67
N ALA A 62 -3.01 4.86 -1.21
CA ALA A 62 -3.41 4.77 0.20
C ALA A 62 -2.23 4.69 1.18
N GLY A 63 -1.11 4.08 0.79
CA GLY A 63 0.10 4.01 1.61
C GLY A 63 0.98 5.25 1.54
N LEU A 64 1.13 5.85 0.36
CA LEU A 64 2.13 6.88 0.10
C LEU A 64 1.55 8.28 -0.09
N ALA A 65 0.37 8.43 -0.67
CA ALA A 65 -0.28 9.72 -0.89
C ALA A 65 -1.80 9.57 -0.74
N PRO A 66 -2.33 9.37 0.49
CA PRO A 66 -3.75 9.13 0.71
C PRO A 66 -4.64 10.22 0.08
N GLU A 67 -4.16 11.46 0.08
CA GLU A 67 -4.83 12.63 -0.49
C GLU A 67 -4.90 12.61 -2.04
N ALA A 68 -4.10 11.75 -2.69
CA ALA A 68 -4.09 11.58 -4.14
C ALA A 68 -5.08 10.51 -4.63
N VAL A 69 -5.69 9.74 -3.73
CA VAL A 69 -6.75 8.77 -4.07
C VAL A 69 -7.98 9.52 -4.54
N THR A 70 -8.48 9.18 -5.72
CA THR A 70 -9.68 9.80 -6.29
C THR A 70 -10.83 8.81 -6.41
N ASP A 71 -12.06 9.32 -6.51
CA ASP A 71 -13.24 8.50 -6.82
C ASP A 71 -13.09 7.75 -8.15
N ALA A 72 -12.38 8.34 -9.12
CA ALA A 72 -12.09 7.71 -10.39
C ALA A 72 -11.16 6.50 -10.25
N ASP A 73 -10.13 6.57 -9.39
CA ASP A 73 -9.24 5.43 -9.12
C ASP A 73 -10.04 4.27 -8.50
N VAL A 74 -10.90 4.57 -7.52
CA VAL A 74 -11.74 3.57 -6.85
C VAL A 74 -12.77 2.99 -7.81
N ALA A 75 -13.42 3.82 -8.63
CA ALA A 75 -14.40 3.37 -9.61
C ALA A 75 -13.76 2.47 -10.68
N ALA A 76 -12.59 2.84 -11.20
CA ALA A 76 -11.85 2.05 -12.17
C ALA A 76 -11.48 0.67 -11.61
N TRP A 77 -10.97 0.62 -10.38
CA TRP A 77 -10.68 -0.65 -9.72
C TRP A 77 -11.95 -1.48 -9.48
N ARG A 78 -13.05 -0.89 -8.97
CA ARG A 78 -14.31 -1.62 -8.75
C ARG A 78 -14.90 -2.18 -10.05
N ALA A 79 -14.71 -1.50 -11.18
CA ALA A 79 -15.17 -1.99 -12.48
C ALA A 79 -14.49 -3.30 -12.92
N THR A 80 -13.34 -3.65 -12.32
CA THR A 80 -12.61 -4.88 -12.67
C THR A 80 -13.27 -6.17 -12.18
N ASP A 81 -14.09 -6.12 -11.12
CA ASP A 81 -14.83 -7.27 -10.60
C ASP A 81 -16.15 -6.81 -9.97
N ARG A 82 -17.27 -7.35 -10.47
CA ARG A 82 -18.62 -6.98 -10.00
C ARG A 82 -18.86 -7.30 -8.52
N ARG A 83 -18.02 -8.12 -7.89
CA ARG A 83 -18.11 -8.46 -6.47
C ARG A 83 -17.50 -7.39 -5.57
N PHE A 84 -16.70 -6.47 -6.11
CA PHE A 84 -16.11 -5.40 -5.33
C PHE A 84 -17.16 -4.40 -4.87
N SER A 85 -17.07 -4.02 -3.60
CA SER A 85 -18.02 -3.13 -2.93
C SER A 85 -17.29 -2.20 -1.95
N ASP A 86 -18.05 -1.42 -1.18
CA ASP A 86 -17.49 -0.45 -0.24
C ASP A 86 -16.57 -1.09 0.80
N HIS A 87 -16.94 -2.25 1.36
CA HIS A 87 -16.08 -2.92 2.33
C HIS A 87 -14.76 -3.43 1.70
N CYS A 88 -14.78 -3.86 0.44
CA CYS A 88 -13.56 -4.21 -0.30
C CYS A 88 -12.64 -2.99 -0.44
N THR A 89 -13.21 -1.80 -0.63
CA THR A 89 -12.44 -0.56 -0.73
C THR A 89 -11.73 -0.24 0.57
N VAL A 90 -12.45 -0.35 1.70
CA VAL A 90 -11.85 -0.19 3.03
C VAL A 90 -10.70 -1.16 3.24
N PHE A 91 -10.87 -2.42 2.83
CA PHE A 91 -9.82 -3.44 2.94
C PHE A 91 -8.58 -3.09 2.12
N LEU A 92 -8.77 -2.63 0.89
CA LEU A 92 -7.66 -2.27 0.00
C LEU A 92 -6.91 -1.01 0.49
N LEU A 93 -7.64 -0.01 0.97
CA LEU A 93 -7.04 1.19 1.57
C LEU A 93 -6.26 0.84 2.84
N ALA A 94 -6.83 -0.02 3.70
CA ALA A 94 -6.17 -0.51 4.90
C ALA A 94 -4.89 -1.28 4.57
N TYR A 95 -4.91 -2.10 3.52
CA TYR A 95 -3.72 -2.82 3.06
C TYR A 95 -2.57 -1.86 2.69
N GLY A 96 -2.84 -0.86 1.85
CA GLY A 96 -1.85 0.13 1.46
C GLY A 96 -1.27 0.92 2.65
N ALA A 97 -2.14 1.42 3.53
CA ALA A 97 -1.74 2.15 4.72
C ALA A 97 -0.88 1.28 5.67
N MET A 98 -1.30 0.04 5.91
CA MET A 98 -0.59 -0.89 6.79
C MET A 98 0.75 -1.36 6.22
N ALA A 99 0.87 -1.49 4.90
CA ALA A 99 2.14 -1.78 4.26
C ALA A 99 3.15 -0.64 4.49
N ALA A 100 2.70 0.62 4.43
CA ALA A 100 3.54 1.78 4.74
C ALA A 100 3.93 1.82 6.23
N VAL A 101 2.98 1.61 7.15
CA VAL A 101 3.25 1.53 8.60
C VAL A 101 4.27 0.45 8.92
N THR A 102 4.06 -0.78 8.42
CA THR A 102 4.96 -1.91 8.64
C THR A 102 6.38 -1.59 8.16
N ARG A 103 6.50 -0.88 7.02
CA ARG A 103 7.80 -0.47 6.49
C ARG A 103 8.50 0.56 7.38
N ILE A 104 7.75 1.53 7.91
CA ILE A 104 8.25 2.55 8.85
C ILE A 104 8.69 1.89 10.16
N GLU A 105 7.88 1.00 10.72
CA GLU A 105 8.21 0.24 11.93
C GLU A 105 9.52 -0.54 11.76
N ALA A 106 9.68 -1.22 10.63
CA ALA A 106 10.92 -1.95 10.32
C ALA A 106 12.14 -1.00 10.24
N ASP A 107 12.00 0.18 9.63
CA ASP A 107 13.08 1.18 9.58
C ASP A 107 13.45 1.70 10.97
N LEU A 108 12.47 1.92 11.86
CA LEU A 108 12.72 2.36 13.23
C LEU A 108 13.45 1.31 14.07
N ILE A 109 13.07 0.04 13.92
CA ILE A 109 13.73 -1.08 14.59
C ILE A 109 15.19 -1.21 14.13
N LEU A 110 15.45 -1.06 12.83
CA LEU A 110 16.79 -1.11 12.27
C LEU A 110 17.64 0.12 12.62
N ALA A 111 17.00 1.28 12.87
CA ALA A 111 17.68 2.51 13.27
C ALA A 111 17.92 2.62 14.78
N ALA A 112 17.30 1.76 15.60
CA ALA A 112 17.51 1.75 17.04
C ALA A 112 18.98 1.40 17.35
N PRO A 113 19.71 2.23 18.13
CA PRO A 113 21.06 1.89 18.55
C PRO A 113 21.05 0.59 19.36
N LEU A 114 22.02 -0.29 19.12
CA LEU A 114 22.21 -1.49 19.95
C LEU A 114 22.38 -1.05 21.42
N PRO A 115 21.62 -1.60 22.37
CA PRO A 115 21.89 -1.35 23.79
C PRO A 115 23.26 -1.95 24.13
N GLY A 116 24.32 -1.13 24.16
CA GLY A 116 25.65 -1.62 24.57
C GLY A 116 26.90 -0.85 24.16
N THR A 117 26.84 0.27 23.44
CA THR A 117 28.07 1.09 23.19
C THR A 117 28.17 2.25 24.18
N VAL A 118 28.52 1.92 25.42
CA VAL A 118 29.18 2.87 26.31
C VAL A 118 30.68 2.64 26.13
N SER A 119 31.33 3.50 25.35
CA SER A 119 32.81 3.57 25.36
C SER A 119 33.22 4.29 26.64
N GLY A 120 33.98 3.57 27.47
CA GLY A 120 34.69 4.12 28.63
C GLY A 120 35.95 4.87 28.25
#